data_AF-A0ABD3H5I9-F1
#
_entry.id   AF-A0ABD3H5I9-F1
#
_cell.length_a   1.000
_cell.length_b   1.000
_cell.length_c   1.000
_cell.angle_alpha   90.00
_cell.angle_beta   90.00
_cell.angle_gamma   90.00
#
_symmetry.space_group_name_H-M   'P 1'
#
loop_
_entity.id
_entity.type
_entity.pdbx_description
1 polymer ?
#
loop_
_entity_poly.entity_id
_entity_poly.type
_entity_poly.pdbx_seq_one_letter_code
_entity_poly.pdbx_strand_id
1 'polypeptide(L)'
;MLTKNRLLTSTASVVRGCGGWSHANYVPTRRYAEAASPGAEKSKPSPAVTEELKKAWKAVAPILDFPKVPSNFLKQRPPVPATIPAKLTLNFVLPRKSHIEEVDMVTIPASTGVMGVLPGHVPTVVEIKPELLSIQNGAEVTKYVVSGGYAFIHANSVTDIMAEDGYPPENFDIEEAKKALS
;
A
#
# COMPACT_ATOMS: atom_id res chain seq x y z
N MET A 1 16.39 -39.99 48.92
CA MET A 1 15.51 -40.58 47.88
C MET A 1 14.78 -39.45 47.15
N LEU A 2 15.22 -39.20 45.92
CA LEU A 2 14.53 -38.60 44.74
C LEU A 2 13.67 -37.33 44.88
N THR A 3 14.31 -36.23 44.46
CA THR A 3 13.77 -34.96 43.93
C THR A 3 12.88 -35.18 42.68
N LYS A 4 11.77 -34.46 42.54
CA LYS A 4 11.00 -34.40 41.28
C LYS A 4 10.79 -32.95 40.83
N ASN A 5 11.49 -32.61 39.75
CA ASN A 5 11.27 -31.47 38.88
C ASN A 5 9.85 -31.47 38.30
N ARG A 6 9.19 -30.31 38.33
CA ARG A 6 7.93 -30.05 37.62
C ARG A 6 8.25 -29.14 36.42
N LEU A 7 8.46 -29.75 35.26
CA LEU A 7 8.57 -29.06 33.98
C LEU A 7 7.17 -28.82 33.40
N LEU A 8 6.98 -27.61 32.89
CA LEU A 8 5.81 -27.11 32.17
C LEU A 8 5.66 -27.85 30.84
N THR A 9 4.50 -28.44 30.56
CA THR A 9 4.16 -28.99 29.25
C THR A 9 3.30 -27.99 28.47
N SER A 10 3.92 -27.37 27.47
CA SER A 10 3.30 -26.67 26.35
C SER A 10 2.54 -27.68 25.49
N THR A 11 1.24 -27.49 25.30
CA THR A 11 0.41 -28.30 24.39
C THR A 11 0.52 -27.74 22.97
N ALA A 12 1.50 -28.25 22.21
CA ALA A 12 1.48 -28.19 20.75
C ALA A 12 0.75 -29.43 20.22
N SER A 13 -0.50 -29.28 19.77
CA SER A 13 -1.21 -30.33 19.05
C SER A 13 -0.91 -30.20 17.56
N VAL A 14 0.09 -30.96 17.11
CA VAL A 14 0.27 -31.32 15.69
C VAL A 14 -0.51 -32.61 15.48
N VAL A 15 -1.59 -32.54 14.70
CA VAL A 15 -2.22 -33.74 14.13
C VAL A 15 -2.11 -33.66 12.62
N ARG A 16 -1.22 -34.51 12.11
CA ARG A 16 -1.13 -34.90 10.69
C ARG A 16 -2.38 -35.69 10.33
N GLY A 17 -3.00 -35.35 9.21
CA GLY A 17 -3.99 -36.17 8.55
C GLY A 17 -3.72 -36.17 7.05
N CYS A 18 -3.12 -37.25 6.55
CA CYS A 18 -3.15 -37.61 5.13
C CYS A 18 -4.56 -38.08 4.77
N GLY A 19 -5.19 -37.47 3.77
CA GLY A 19 -6.46 -37.96 3.22
C GLY A 19 -7.05 -37.02 2.16
N GLY A 20 -7.10 -37.49 0.91
CA GLY A 20 -8.08 -37.06 -0.10
C GLY A 20 -7.76 -35.77 -0.88
N TRP A 21 -7.17 -35.93 -2.06
CA TRP A 21 -7.29 -34.95 -3.14
C TRP A 21 -8.73 -34.93 -3.65
N SER A 22 -9.53 -33.99 -3.14
CA SER A 22 -10.73 -33.49 -3.79
C SER A 22 -10.41 -32.12 -4.37
N HIS A 23 -10.85 -31.85 -5.60
CA HIS A 23 -10.74 -30.55 -6.27
C HIS A 23 -11.54 -29.49 -5.48
N ALA A 24 -10.95 -29.00 -4.39
CA ALA A 24 -11.44 -27.83 -3.69
C ALA A 24 -11.03 -26.61 -4.51
N ASN A 25 -12.03 -25.91 -5.06
CA ASN A 25 -11.85 -24.59 -5.64
C ASN A 25 -10.99 -23.74 -4.69
N TYR A 26 -9.77 -23.45 -5.13
CA TYR A 26 -8.85 -22.60 -4.40
C TYR A 26 -9.43 -21.18 -4.41
N VAL A 27 -10.20 -20.84 -3.37
CA VAL A 27 -10.56 -19.46 -3.08
C VAL A 27 -9.34 -18.86 -2.40
N PRO A 28 -8.65 -17.87 -2.99
CA PRO A 28 -7.53 -17.21 -2.34
C PRO A 28 -8.06 -16.34 -1.20
N THR A 29 -8.37 -16.94 -0.06
CA THR A 29 -8.72 -16.18 1.15
C THR A 29 -7.47 -15.45 1.61
N ARG A 30 -7.56 -14.11 1.79
CA ARG A 30 -6.50 -13.20 2.23
C ARG A 30 -6.00 -13.49 3.67
N ARG A 31 -5.54 -14.72 3.97
CA ARG A 31 -5.02 -15.08 5.30
C ARG A 31 -3.84 -14.19 5.72
N TYR A 32 -3.07 -13.67 4.77
CA TYR A 32 -1.99 -12.71 5.06
C TYR A 32 -2.48 -11.29 5.40
N ALA A 33 -3.62 -10.85 4.87
CA ALA A 33 -4.19 -9.55 5.25
C ALA A 33 -4.82 -9.60 6.65
N GLU A 34 -5.33 -10.77 7.04
CA GLU A 34 -5.88 -11.02 8.38
C GLU A 34 -4.77 -11.29 9.42
N ALA A 35 -3.62 -11.84 8.98
CA ALA A 35 -2.44 -12.07 9.82
C ALA A 35 -1.50 -10.84 9.94
N ALA A 36 -1.79 -9.74 9.24
CA ALA A 36 -1.11 -8.47 9.43
C ALA A 36 -1.49 -7.87 10.79
N SER A 37 -0.74 -8.28 11.82
CA SER A 37 -0.71 -7.77 13.20
C SER A 37 -2.00 -7.96 14.03
N PRO A 38 -1.95 -8.79 15.10
CA PRO A 38 -2.89 -8.71 16.24
C PRO A 38 -2.85 -7.37 17.00
N GLY A 39 -2.12 -6.36 16.48
CA GLY A 39 -1.93 -5.04 17.05
C GLY A 39 -1.95 -3.90 16.03
N ALA A 40 -2.42 -4.13 14.79
CA ALA A 40 -2.84 -3.02 13.93
C ALA A 40 -4.24 -2.59 14.39
N GLU A 41 -4.29 -1.99 15.58
CA GLU A 41 -5.44 -1.22 16.01
C GLU A 41 -5.78 -0.27 14.86
N LYS A 42 -7.06 -0.26 14.45
CA LYS A 42 -7.57 0.70 13.49
C LYS A 42 -7.39 2.08 14.08
N SER A 43 -6.20 2.67 13.99
CA SER A 43 -6.00 4.08 14.18
C SER A 43 -6.57 4.76 12.92
N LYS A 44 -7.90 4.72 12.80
CA LYS A 44 -8.61 5.93 12.38
C LYS A 44 -7.92 7.08 13.13
N PRO A 45 -7.74 8.29 12.58
CA PRO A 45 -7.68 9.44 13.47
C PRO A 45 -8.94 9.29 14.30
N SER A 46 -8.79 8.85 15.55
CA SER A 46 -9.94 8.63 16.39
C SER A 46 -10.64 9.98 16.39
N PRO A 47 -11.98 10.05 16.29
CA PRO A 47 -12.68 11.29 16.57
C PRO A 47 -12.16 11.93 17.87
N ALA A 48 -11.58 11.15 18.79
CA ALA A 48 -10.80 11.61 19.92
C ALA A 48 -9.73 12.66 19.57
N VAL A 49 -8.84 12.47 18.58
CA VAL A 49 -7.76 13.45 18.31
C VAL A 49 -8.33 14.78 17.83
N THR A 50 -9.40 14.77 17.04
CA THR A 50 -10.01 16.02 16.55
C THR A 50 -10.82 16.71 17.63
N GLU A 51 -11.54 15.97 18.48
CA GLU A 51 -12.28 16.54 19.61
C GLU A 51 -11.37 17.02 20.74
N GLU A 52 -10.28 16.31 21.02
CA GLU A 52 -9.23 16.71 21.95
C GLU A 52 -8.53 17.98 21.47
N LEU A 53 -8.14 18.03 20.18
CA LEU A 53 -7.52 19.21 19.59
C LEU A 53 -8.49 20.40 19.55
N LYS A 54 -9.77 20.18 19.24
CA LYS A 54 -10.82 21.22 19.33
C LYS A 54 -10.97 21.75 20.76
N LYS A 55 -10.95 20.87 21.76
CA LYS A 55 -11.04 21.25 23.18
C LYS A 55 -9.82 22.08 23.59
N ALA A 56 -8.61 21.67 23.21
CA ALA A 56 -7.39 22.41 23.48
C ALA A 56 -7.36 23.77 22.75
N TRP A 57 -7.81 23.81 21.50
CA TRP A 57 -7.89 25.04 20.71
C TRP A 57 -8.82 26.07 21.35
N LYS A 58 -10.02 25.66 21.79
CA LYS A 58 -10.97 26.54 22.49
C LYS A 58 -10.40 27.12 23.78
N ALA A 59 -9.48 26.42 24.45
CA ALA A 59 -8.82 26.90 25.65
C ALA A 59 -7.76 27.98 25.36
N VAL A 60 -7.05 27.89 24.23
CA VAL A 60 -5.96 28.82 23.86
C VAL A 60 -6.48 30.00 23.03
N ALA A 61 -7.43 29.76 22.15
CA ALA A 61 -7.95 30.73 21.18
C ALA A 61 -9.49 30.73 21.18
N PRO A 62 -10.14 31.32 22.19
CA PRO A 62 -11.60 31.25 22.35
C PRO A 62 -12.39 32.06 21.30
N ILE A 63 -11.74 33.02 20.63
CA ILE A 63 -12.37 33.89 19.61
C ILE A 63 -12.25 33.32 18.20
N LEU A 64 -11.28 32.43 17.97
CA LEU A 64 -10.93 31.95 16.63
C LEU A 64 -11.57 30.59 16.36
N ASP A 65 -12.27 30.48 15.23
CA ASP A 65 -12.84 29.21 14.78
C ASP A 65 -11.76 28.13 14.61
N PHE A 66 -12.16 26.88 14.82
CA PHE A 66 -11.25 25.75 14.67
C PHE A 66 -10.78 25.63 13.22
N PRO A 67 -9.46 25.52 12.95
CA PRO A 67 -8.94 25.41 11.60
C PRO A 67 -9.40 24.11 10.93
N LYS A 68 -9.50 24.13 9.60
CA LYS A 68 -9.79 22.92 8.82
C LYS A 68 -8.57 22.00 8.88
N VAL A 69 -8.75 20.76 9.35
CA VAL A 69 -7.68 19.76 9.41
C VAL A 69 -7.59 18.96 8.11
N PRO A 70 -6.40 18.44 7.72
CA PRO A 70 -6.23 17.63 6.51
C PRO A 70 -7.20 16.44 6.43
N SER A 71 -7.51 15.83 7.58
CA SER A 71 -8.47 14.74 7.71
C SER A 71 -9.88 15.08 7.19
N ASN A 72 -10.25 16.35 7.14
CA ASN A 72 -11.54 16.78 6.60
C ASN A 72 -11.59 16.68 5.06
N PHE A 73 -10.43 16.71 4.41
CA PHE A 73 -10.32 16.67 2.94
C PHE A 73 -10.02 15.26 2.43
N LEU A 74 -9.48 14.39 3.29
CA LEU A 74 -9.15 13.01 2.94
C LEU A 74 -10.30 12.07 3.30
N LYS A 75 -10.90 11.44 2.29
CA LYS A 75 -11.87 10.36 2.51
C LYS A 75 -11.15 9.20 3.19
N GLN A 76 -11.75 8.65 4.26
CA GLN A 76 -11.22 7.43 4.87
C GLN A 76 -11.18 6.31 3.84
N ARG A 77 -10.07 5.60 3.80
CA ARG A 77 -9.90 4.47 2.89
C ARG A 77 -10.97 3.40 3.20
N PRO A 78 -11.63 2.83 2.18
CA PRO A 78 -12.60 1.77 2.39
C PRO A 78 -11.94 0.54 3.03
N PRO A 79 -12.70 -0.23 3.83
CA PRO A 79 -12.19 -1.46 4.42
C PRO A 79 -11.76 -2.46 3.33
N VAL A 80 -10.85 -3.35 3.70
CA VAL A 80 -10.36 -4.40 2.81
C VAL A 80 -11.53 -5.29 2.39
N PRO A 81 -11.83 -5.42 1.08
CA PRO A 81 -12.90 -6.31 0.63
C PRO A 81 -12.52 -7.77 0.90
N ALA A 82 -13.52 -8.60 1.18
CA ALA A 82 -13.34 -10.04 1.41
C ALA A 82 -12.90 -10.78 0.14
N THR A 83 -13.31 -10.28 -1.03
CA THR A 83 -12.97 -10.83 -2.36
C THR A 83 -11.94 -9.95 -3.06
N ILE A 84 -11.04 -10.56 -3.82
CA ILE A 84 -10.05 -9.83 -4.63
C ILE A 84 -10.78 -9.15 -5.80
N PRO A 85 -10.66 -7.82 -5.96
CA PRO A 85 -11.26 -7.11 -7.09
C PRO A 85 -10.56 -7.46 -8.40
N ALA A 86 -11.25 -7.31 -9.52
CA ALA A 86 -10.70 -7.58 -10.85
C ALA A 86 -9.68 -6.54 -11.32
N LYS A 87 -9.81 -5.29 -10.86
CA LYS A 87 -8.90 -4.18 -11.18
C LYS A 87 -8.24 -3.59 -9.93
N LEU A 88 -7.10 -2.95 -10.14
CA LEU A 88 -6.31 -2.22 -9.15
C LEU A 88 -6.63 -0.73 -9.27
N THR A 89 -6.93 -0.06 -8.17
CA THR A 89 -6.99 1.41 -8.17
C THR A 89 -5.59 1.97 -7.97
N LEU A 90 -5.07 2.66 -8.98
CA LEU A 90 -3.78 3.33 -8.94
C LEU A 90 -3.98 4.82 -8.67
N ASN A 91 -3.35 5.30 -7.60
CA ASN A 91 -3.19 6.73 -7.31
C ASN A 91 -1.76 7.13 -7.62
N PHE A 92 -1.50 7.66 -8.82
CA PHE A 92 -0.19 8.19 -9.19
C PHE A 92 -0.13 9.68 -8.88
N VAL A 93 0.65 10.04 -7.86
CA VAL A 93 0.70 11.38 -7.29
C VAL A 93 2.09 11.96 -7.45
N LEU A 94 2.12 13.14 -8.08
CA LEU A 94 3.25 14.04 -8.16
C LEU A 94 2.87 15.33 -7.41
N PRO A 95 3.82 16.12 -6.89
CA PRO A 95 3.54 17.39 -6.20
C PRO A 95 2.69 18.36 -7.05
N ARG A 96 2.86 18.34 -8.37
CA ARG A 96 2.18 19.26 -9.32
C ARG A 96 1.03 18.62 -10.10
N LYS A 97 0.92 17.30 -10.11
CA LYS A 97 -0.07 16.56 -10.91
C LYS A 97 -0.46 15.27 -10.21
N SER A 98 -1.74 14.92 -10.21
CA SER A 98 -2.17 13.60 -9.76
C SER A 98 -3.02 12.94 -10.82
N HIS A 99 -2.94 11.62 -10.90
CA HIS A 99 -3.71 10.79 -11.80
C HIS A 99 -4.26 9.61 -11.01
N ILE A 100 -5.57 9.40 -11.08
CA ILE A 100 -6.27 8.33 -10.38
C ILE A 100 -7.00 7.52 -11.42
N GLU A 101 -6.64 6.25 -11.54
CA GLU A 101 -7.18 5.36 -12.57
C GLU A 101 -7.31 3.91 -12.09
N GLU A 102 -8.18 3.15 -12.74
CA GLU A 102 -8.30 1.71 -12.54
C GLU A 102 -7.51 0.98 -13.64
N VAL A 103 -6.55 0.16 -13.20
CA VAL A 103 -5.56 -0.49 -14.05
C VAL A 103 -5.50 -1.98 -13.72
N ASP A 104 -4.98 -2.77 -14.64
CA ASP A 104 -4.88 -4.23 -14.45
C ASP A 104 -3.57 -4.60 -13.79
N MET A 105 -2.47 -3.90 -14.10
CA MET A 105 -1.17 -4.14 -13.51
C MET A 105 -0.29 -2.89 -13.55
N VAL A 106 0.57 -2.74 -12.55
CA VAL A 106 1.62 -1.71 -12.53
C VAL A 106 2.97 -2.35 -12.31
N THR A 107 3.95 -1.99 -13.14
CA THR A 107 5.34 -2.40 -13.00
C THR A 107 6.13 -1.26 -12.36
N ILE A 108 6.64 -1.51 -11.15
CA ILE A 108 7.32 -0.53 -10.32
C ILE A 108 8.81 -0.89 -10.24
N PRO A 109 9.72 0.04 -10.56
CA PRO A 109 11.16 -0.14 -10.37
C PRO A 109 11.50 0.07 -8.90
N ALA A 110 11.50 -0.99 -8.10
CA ALA A 110 11.83 -0.92 -6.69
C ALA A 110 13.36 -0.94 -6.47
N SER A 111 13.80 -0.49 -5.30
CA SER A 111 15.22 -0.50 -4.95
C SER A 111 15.87 -1.90 -4.97
N THR A 112 15.08 -2.95 -4.72
CA THR A 112 15.52 -4.36 -4.77
C THR A 112 15.41 -5.00 -6.15
N GLY A 113 14.84 -4.32 -7.15
CA GLY A 113 14.57 -4.84 -8.50
C GLY A 113 13.21 -4.40 -9.02
N VAL A 114 12.81 -4.93 -10.18
CA VAL A 114 11.52 -4.58 -10.81
C VAL A 114 10.41 -5.49 -10.28
N MET A 115 9.29 -4.91 -9.84
CA MET A 115 8.14 -5.66 -9.32
C MET A 115 6.85 -5.36 -10.10
N GLY A 116 6.03 -6.39 -10.33
CA GLY A 116 4.69 -6.27 -10.91
C GLY A 116 3.61 -6.33 -9.82
N VAL A 117 2.76 -5.32 -9.75
CA VAL A 117 1.65 -5.22 -8.80
C VAL A 117 0.34 -5.50 -9.51
N LEU A 118 -0.34 -6.56 -9.08
CA LEU A 118 -1.66 -6.97 -9.55
C LEU A 118 -2.72 -6.78 -8.45
N PRO A 119 -4.02 -6.83 -8.78
CA PRO A 119 -5.09 -6.79 -7.78
C PRO A 119 -4.91 -7.90 -6.74
N GLY A 120 -4.99 -7.56 -5.45
CA GLY A 120 -4.80 -8.52 -4.36
C GLY A 120 -3.36 -8.77 -3.94
N HIS A 121 -2.39 -7.99 -4.45
CA HIS A 121 -0.99 -8.06 -4.02
C HIS A 121 -0.82 -7.88 -2.50
N VAL A 122 0.23 -8.48 -1.94
CA VAL A 122 0.60 -8.35 -0.53
C VAL A 122 0.88 -6.88 -0.19
N PRO A 123 0.37 -6.36 0.95
CA PRO A 123 0.63 -4.99 1.36
C PRO A 123 2.12 -4.76 1.56
N THR A 124 2.68 -3.82 0.82
CA THR A 124 4.13 -3.58 0.80
C THR A 124 4.39 -2.09 0.61
N VAL A 125 5.40 -1.57 1.30
CA VAL A 125 5.94 -0.24 1.03
C VAL A 125 7.30 -0.44 0.41
N VAL A 126 7.52 0.18 -0.75
CA VAL A 126 8.80 0.08 -1.46
C VAL A 126 9.29 1.45 -1.87
N GLU A 127 10.62 1.61 -1.84
CA GLU A 127 11.31 2.74 -2.43
C GLU A 127 11.44 2.53 -3.94
N ILE A 128 11.15 3.57 -4.72
CA ILE A 128 11.21 3.58 -6.18
C ILE A 128 12.55 4.16 -6.61
N LYS A 129 13.27 3.43 -7.47
CA LYS A 129 14.48 3.91 -8.11
C LYS A 129 14.16 4.81 -9.31
N PRO A 130 15.04 5.78 -9.64
CA PRO A 130 14.89 6.57 -10.86
C PRO A 130 14.98 5.66 -12.09
N GLU A 131 13.85 5.32 -12.68
CA GLU A 131 13.75 4.38 -13.80
C GLU A 131 12.39 4.52 -14.51
N LEU A 132 12.12 3.61 -15.46
CA LEU A 132 10.86 3.54 -16.19
C LEU A 132 9.81 2.75 -15.39
N LEU A 133 8.72 3.42 -15.05
CA LEU A 133 7.50 2.84 -14.51
C LEU A 133 6.51 2.57 -15.66
N SER A 134 5.80 1.45 -15.59
CA SER A 134 4.82 1.08 -16.60
C SER A 134 3.48 0.75 -15.97
N ILE A 135 2.42 1.31 -16.54
CA ILE A 135 1.04 1.11 -16.15
C ILE A 135 0.34 0.38 -17.29
N GLN A 136 -0.37 -0.70 -16.98
CA GLN A 136 -1.05 -1.54 -17.97
C GLN A 136 -2.56 -1.60 -17.71
N ASN A 137 -3.34 -1.35 -18.75
CA ASN A 137 -4.80 -1.46 -18.75
C ASN A 137 -5.24 -2.16 -20.04
N GLY A 138 -5.54 -3.45 -19.95
CA GLY A 138 -5.83 -4.31 -21.09
C GLY A 138 -4.66 -4.39 -22.06
N ALA A 139 -4.86 -3.86 -23.28
CA ALA A 139 -3.84 -3.81 -24.32
C ALA A 139 -2.98 -2.53 -24.28
N GLU A 140 -3.40 -1.52 -23.51
CA GLU A 140 -2.72 -0.23 -23.43
C GLU A 140 -1.64 -0.23 -22.34
N VAL A 141 -0.44 0.22 -22.71
CA VAL A 141 0.71 0.29 -21.81
C VAL A 141 1.25 1.71 -21.81
N THR A 142 0.99 2.43 -20.72
CA THR A 142 1.49 3.79 -20.50
C THR A 142 2.79 3.73 -19.71
N LYS A 143 3.80 4.47 -20.17
CA LYS A 143 5.14 4.48 -19.56
C LYS A 143 5.47 5.86 -19.03
N TYR A 144 6.09 5.91 -17.86
CA TYR A 144 6.56 7.13 -17.22
C TYR A 144 7.98 6.92 -16.72
N VAL A 145 8.88 7.85 -17.05
CA VAL A 145 10.18 7.96 -16.38
C VAL A 145 9.94 8.72 -15.09
N VAL A 146 10.22 8.08 -13.96
CA VAL A 146 10.06 8.66 -12.62
C VAL A 146 11.42 8.97 -12.02
N SER A 147 11.53 10.10 -11.31
CA SER A 147 12.77 10.52 -10.66
C SER A 147 13.08 9.75 -9.37
N GLY A 148 12.13 8.95 -8.88
CA GLY A 148 12.21 8.20 -7.62
C GLY A 148 11.00 8.50 -6.72
N GLY A 149 10.96 7.87 -5.55
CA GLY A 149 9.88 8.09 -4.58
C GLY A 149 9.50 6.84 -3.81
N TYR A 150 8.22 6.70 -3.49
CA TYR A 150 7.69 5.58 -2.72
C TYR A 150 6.40 5.04 -3.33
N ALA A 151 6.26 3.72 -3.34
CA ALA A 151 5.00 3.06 -3.64
C ALA A 151 4.45 2.37 -2.40
N PHE A 152 3.18 2.65 -2.11
CA PHE A 152 2.40 2.04 -1.04
C PHE A 152 1.36 1.13 -1.66
N ILE A 153 1.56 -0.17 -1.51
CA ILE A 153 0.65 -1.20 -1.97
C ILE A 153 -0.20 -1.60 -0.78
N HIS A 154 -1.52 -1.45 -0.89
CA HIS A 154 -2.44 -1.68 0.22
C HIS A 154 -3.19 -3.01 0.08
N ALA A 155 -3.62 -3.53 1.22
CA ALA A 155 -4.40 -4.77 1.29
C ALA A 155 -5.72 -4.69 0.53
N ASN A 156 -6.26 -3.51 0.24
CA ASN A 156 -7.54 -3.33 -0.44
C ASN A 156 -7.43 -3.20 -1.97
N SER A 157 -6.30 -3.60 -2.57
CA SER A 157 -6.01 -3.43 -4.01
C SER A 157 -6.02 -1.96 -4.46
N VAL A 158 -5.54 -1.09 -3.58
CA VAL A 158 -5.19 0.29 -3.91
C VAL A 158 -3.68 0.40 -3.85
N THR A 159 -3.09 1.02 -4.86
CA THR A 159 -1.66 1.31 -4.89
C THR A 159 -1.47 2.81 -5.01
N ASP A 160 -0.81 3.42 -4.04
CA ASP A 160 -0.43 4.82 -4.08
C ASP A 160 1.04 4.92 -4.50
N ILE A 161 1.30 5.57 -5.63
CA ILE A 161 2.65 5.83 -6.12
C ILE A 161 2.91 7.31 -5.96
N MET A 162 3.86 7.65 -5.10
CA MET A 162 4.25 9.01 -4.81
C MET A 162 5.66 9.23 -5.36
N ALA A 163 5.77 10.03 -6.41
CA ALA A 163 7.04 10.38 -7.02
C ALA A 163 7.23 11.90 -7.01
N GLU A 164 8.48 12.38 -7.01
CA GLU A 164 8.75 13.82 -7.05
C GLU A 164 8.47 14.38 -8.45
N ASP A 165 8.95 13.69 -9.49
CA ASP A 165 8.72 14.05 -10.88
C ASP A 165 8.50 12.78 -11.73
N GLY A 166 7.69 12.93 -12.78
CA GLY A 166 7.29 11.84 -13.65
C GLY A 166 6.85 12.36 -15.01
N TYR A 167 7.52 11.93 -16.07
CA TYR A 167 7.26 12.39 -17.44
C TYR A 167 7.16 11.20 -18.40
N PRO A 168 6.34 11.30 -19.46
CA PRO A 168 6.36 10.29 -20.51
C PRO A 168 7.76 10.25 -21.16
N PRO A 169 8.22 9.07 -21.61
CA PRO A 169 9.56 8.92 -22.20
C PRO A 169 9.76 9.76 -23.45
N GLU A 170 8.68 10.13 -24.14
CA GLU A 170 8.67 10.99 -25.33
C GLU A 170 9.17 12.41 -25.05
N ASN A 171 9.11 12.87 -23.80
CA ASN A 171 9.57 14.21 -23.42
C ASN A 171 11.09 14.30 -23.23
N PHE A 172 11.84 13.20 -23.36
CA PHE A 172 13.28 13.17 -23.14
C PHE A 172 14.03 13.21 -24.48
N ASP A 173 14.92 14.19 -24.64
CA ASP A 173 15.87 14.23 -25.76
C ASP A 173 17.11 13.41 -25.44
N ILE A 174 17.37 12.40 -26.28
CA ILE A 174 18.49 11.48 -26.13
C ILE A 174 19.83 12.20 -26.35
N GLU A 175 19.89 13.20 -27.24
CA GLU A 175 21.14 13.90 -27.52
C GLU A 175 21.55 14.81 -26.36
N GLU A 176 20.58 15.46 -25.71
CA GLU A 176 20.82 16.22 -24.47
C GLU A 176 21.25 15.30 -23.32
N ALA A 177 20.59 14.14 -23.16
CA ALA A 177 20.95 13.16 -22.14
C ALA A 177 22.38 12.62 -22.31
N LYS A 178 22.80 12.34 -23.56
CA LYS A 178 24.18 11.92 -23.86
C LYS A 178 25.19 13.01 -23.51
N LYS A 179 24.90 14.27 -23.84
CA LYS A 179 25.76 15.41 -23.52
C LYS A 179 25.91 15.62 -22.01
N ALA A 180 24.88 15.31 -21.22
CA ALA A 180 24.94 15.39 -19.76
C ALA A 180 25.78 14.27 -19.12
N LEU A 181 26.03 13.17 -19.83
CA LEU A 181 26.80 12.02 -19.34
C LEU A 181 28.29 12.05 -19.75
N SER A 182 28.68 12.89 -20.72
CA SER A 182 30.05 13.05 -21.22
C SER A 182 30.84 14.10 -20.44
#